data_AF-A0A9X3F256-F1
#
_entry.id   AF-A0A9X3F256-F1
#
_cell.length_a   1.000
_cell.length_b   1.000
_cell.length_c   1.000
_cell.angle_alpha   90.00
_cell.angle_beta   90.00
_cell.angle_gamma   90.00
#
_symmetry.space_group_name_H-M   'P 1'
#
loop_
_entity.id
_entity.type
_entity.pdbx_description
1 polymer ?
#
loop_
_entity_poly.entity_id
_entity_poly.type
_entity_poly.pdbx_seq_one_letter_code
_entity_poly.pdbx_strand_id
1 'polypeptide(L)'
;MLSTRMKNYRQLFESSELLWEKLGMLNAAQRRNFDERFMMSWIFHDFALEGQMLSVAEIKAAIDDEIISTPSLIPAYLHVKAVRDGIYMLLETRGKRLQLSLEWLKKLHQTLLPQGKKDQVQYRKDNPIHRMYFHDLAPADKISYRMRKLTDWFRTEECRKAHPIELAVEVHRELIRIFPWPDISGRVARLAMNAILIAENTGRASCTTTSARPTTTCSGSIRTSCCSWCSTAWTRGSARRAGSTRALLIPRGRDMQ
;
A
#
# COMPACT_ATOMS: atom_id res chain seq x y z
N MET A 1 0.60 26.51 19.13
CA MET A 1 1.79 25.97 18.46
C MET A 1 1.81 24.47 18.69
N LEU A 2 1.39 23.67 17.69
CA LEU A 2 1.45 22.20 17.80
C LEU A 2 2.93 21.80 17.72
N SER A 3 3.42 21.17 18.79
CA SER A 3 4.76 20.61 18.87
C SER A 3 5.01 19.69 17.67
N THR A 4 5.93 20.06 16.78
CA THR A 4 6.42 19.20 15.71
C THR A 4 7.32 18.14 16.33
N ARG A 5 6.73 17.17 17.02
CA ARG A 5 7.42 15.96 17.45
C ARG A 5 8.04 15.35 16.21
N MET A 6 9.37 15.31 16.12
CA MET A 6 10.06 14.64 15.01
C MET A 6 9.53 13.22 14.91
N LYS A 7 8.91 12.92 13.77
CA LYS A 7 8.22 11.65 13.57
C LYS A 7 9.28 10.57 13.34
N ASN A 8 9.50 9.73 14.35
CA ASN A 8 10.51 8.68 14.29
C ASN A 8 9.89 7.38 13.74
N TYR A 9 9.94 7.21 12.42
CA TYR A 9 9.46 5.99 11.75
C TYR A 9 10.47 4.83 11.78
N ARG A 10 11.64 5.03 12.37
CA ARG A 10 12.76 4.08 12.32
C ARG A 10 12.42 2.72 12.95
N GLN A 11 11.80 2.73 14.13
CA GLN A 11 11.44 1.49 14.84
C GLN A 11 10.44 0.64 14.04
N LEU A 12 9.49 1.29 13.38
CA LEU A 12 8.50 0.60 12.53
C LEU A 12 9.18 -0.03 11.31
N PHE A 13 10.11 0.70 10.70
CA PHE A 13 10.90 0.19 9.58
C PHE A 13 11.75 -1.02 10.00
N GLU A 14 12.53 -0.90 11.07
CA GLU A 14 13.36 -1.99 11.62
C GLU A 14 12.51 -3.23 11.97
N SER A 15 11.34 -3.03 12.58
CA SER A 15 10.42 -4.13 12.90
C SER A 15 9.85 -4.80 11.64
N SER A 16 9.57 -4.01 10.59
CA SER A 16 9.06 -4.54 9.33
C SER A 16 10.11 -5.36 8.56
N GLU A 17 11.37 -4.91 8.56
CA GLU A 17 12.49 -5.65 7.95
C GLU A 17 12.72 -6.98 8.68
N LEU A 18 12.72 -6.96 10.02
CA LEU A 18 12.84 -8.18 10.83
C LEU A 18 11.71 -9.17 10.55
N LEU A 19 10.48 -8.69 10.38
CA LEU A 19 9.35 -9.53 10.02
C LEU A 19 9.59 -10.19 8.64
N TRP A 20 10.05 -9.44 7.66
CA TRP A 20 10.33 -9.98 6.32
C TRP A 20 11.46 -11.02 6.32
N GLU A 21 12.53 -10.79 7.10
CA GLU A 21 13.61 -11.76 7.27
C GLU A 21 13.07 -13.08 7.84
N LYS A 22 12.31 -13.01 8.94
CA LYS A 22 11.70 -14.19 9.55
C LYS A 22 10.76 -14.91 8.60
N LEU A 23 9.96 -14.17 7.83
CA LEU A 23 9.06 -14.73 6.83
C LEU A 23 9.80 -15.41 5.66
N GLY A 24 11.03 -14.97 5.35
CA GLY A 24 11.92 -15.58 4.36
C GLY A 24 12.56 -16.88 4.85
N MET A 25 12.70 -17.06 6.16
CA MET A 25 13.25 -18.28 6.77
C MET A 25 12.23 -19.42 6.92
N LEU A 26 10.93 -19.15 6.76
CA LEU A 26 9.88 -20.15 6.92
C LEU A 26 9.85 -21.14 5.74
N ASN A 27 9.54 -22.41 6.04
CA ASN A 27 9.24 -23.38 5.00
C ASN A 27 7.88 -23.06 4.33
N ALA A 28 7.63 -23.65 3.16
CA ALA A 28 6.41 -23.35 2.38
C ALA A 28 5.10 -23.70 3.13
N ALA A 29 5.10 -24.73 3.97
CA ALA A 29 3.92 -25.11 4.77
C ALA A 29 3.65 -24.11 5.90
N GLN A 30 4.68 -23.70 6.63
CA GLN A 30 4.64 -22.67 7.66
C GLN A 30 4.23 -21.32 7.08
N ARG A 31 4.73 -20.98 5.89
CA ARG A 31 4.36 -19.74 5.21
C ARG A 31 2.87 -19.71 4.85
N ARG A 32 2.34 -20.79 4.28
CA ARG A 32 0.90 -20.92 4.01
C ARG A 32 0.06 -20.81 5.28
N ASN A 33 0.46 -21.48 6.36
CA ASN A 33 -0.24 -21.40 7.65
C ASN A 33 -0.24 -19.97 8.22
N PHE A 34 0.90 -19.28 8.12
CA PHE A 34 1.00 -17.88 8.53
C PHE A 34 0.08 -16.99 7.69
N ASP A 35 0.10 -17.11 6.37
CA ASP A 35 -0.71 -16.29 5.46
C ASP A 35 -2.22 -16.53 5.70
N GLU A 36 -2.65 -17.77 5.95
CA GLU A 36 -4.03 -18.12 6.32
C GLU A 36 -4.45 -17.47 7.64
N ARG A 37 -3.63 -17.60 8.69
CA ARG A 37 -3.89 -16.97 10.00
C ARG A 37 -3.91 -15.45 9.91
N PHE A 38 -3.02 -14.87 9.12
CA PHE A 38 -2.96 -13.43 8.90
C PHE A 38 -4.23 -12.94 8.19
N MET A 39 -4.70 -13.65 7.17
CA MET A 39 -5.96 -13.35 6.48
C MET A 39 -7.16 -13.40 7.42
N MET A 40 -7.28 -14.46 8.22
CA MET A 40 -8.36 -14.60 9.20
C MET A 40 -8.32 -13.49 10.26
N SER A 41 -7.13 -13.16 10.77
CA SER A 41 -6.93 -12.08 11.74
C SER A 41 -7.32 -10.71 11.17
N TRP A 42 -6.94 -10.42 9.93
CA TRP A 42 -7.33 -9.18 9.26
C TRP A 42 -8.86 -9.07 9.16
N ILE A 43 -9.52 -10.11 8.65
CA ILE A 43 -10.99 -10.13 8.54
C ILE A 43 -11.64 -9.96 9.92
N PHE A 44 -11.18 -10.71 10.92
CA PHE A 44 -11.70 -10.62 12.29
C PHE A 44 -11.66 -9.19 12.83
N HIS A 45 -10.52 -8.53 12.75
CA HIS A 45 -10.35 -7.16 13.26
C HIS A 45 -11.13 -6.12 12.46
N ASP A 46 -11.28 -6.31 11.15
CA ASP A 46 -12.07 -5.40 10.33
C ASP A 46 -13.58 -5.45 10.67
N PHE A 47 -14.12 -6.66 10.88
CA PHE A 47 -15.50 -6.84 11.32
C PHE A 47 -15.72 -6.32 12.75
N ALA A 48 -14.77 -6.56 13.66
CA ALA A 48 -14.85 -6.07 15.03
C ALA A 48 -14.91 -4.53 15.10
N LEU A 49 -14.20 -3.83 14.21
CA LEU A 49 -14.25 -2.37 14.09
C LEU A 49 -15.61 -1.83 13.59
N GLU A 50 -16.35 -2.64 12.83
CA GLU A 50 -17.73 -2.33 12.41
C GLU A 50 -18.78 -2.80 13.44
N GLY A 51 -18.34 -3.29 14.60
CA GLY A 51 -19.21 -3.79 15.67
C GLY A 51 -19.75 -5.20 15.45
N GLN A 52 -19.24 -5.94 14.47
CA GLN A 52 -19.60 -7.32 14.20
C GLN A 52 -18.56 -8.27 14.78
N MET A 53 -18.94 -9.04 15.80
CA MET A 53 -18.05 -10.03 16.41
C MET A 53 -18.26 -11.39 15.74
N LEU A 54 -17.33 -11.78 14.86
CA LEU A 54 -17.29 -13.10 14.25
C LEU A 54 -16.25 -13.96 14.97
N SER A 55 -16.57 -15.21 15.26
CA SER A 55 -15.58 -16.17 15.77
C SER A 55 -14.62 -16.62 14.66
N VAL A 56 -13.43 -17.09 15.06
CA VAL A 56 -12.45 -17.64 14.12
C VAL A 56 -13.02 -18.84 13.37
N ALA A 57 -13.85 -19.65 14.02
CA ALA A 57 -14.53 -20.80 13.41
C ALA A 57 -15.52 -20.37 12.31
N GLU A 58 -16.29 -19.31 12.55
CA GLU A 58 -17.22 -18.77 11.54
C GLU A 58 -16.48 -18.17 10.35
N ILE A 59 -15.38 -17.45 10.59
CA ILE A 59 -14.56 -16.91 9.50
C ILE A 59 -13.95 -18.06 8.68
N LYS A 60 -13.45 -19.10 9.35
CA LYS A 60 -12.90 -20.28 8.67
C LYS A 60 -13.97 -21.00 7.83
N ALA A 61 -15.16 -21.22 8.40
CA ALA A 61 -16.30 -21.79 7.69
C ALA A 61 -16.79 -20.93 6.51
N ALA A 62 -16.59 -19.61 6.57
CA ALA A 62 -16.94 -18.72 5.48
C ALA A 62 -15.89 -18.71 4.36
N ILE A 63 -14.62 -18.99 4.66
CA ILE A 63 -13.52 -18.98 3.68
C ILE A 63 -13.39 -20.35 2.99
N ASP A 64 -13.59 -21.42 3.75
CA ASP A 64 -13.47 -22.81 3.29
C ASP A 64 -14.80 -23.30 2.67
N ASP A 65 -14.77 -23.63 1.39
CA ASP A 65 -15.97 -24.06 0.66
C ASP A 65 -16.39 -25.51 1.01
N GLU A 66 -15.55 -26.28 1.72
CA GLU A 66 -15.87 -27.65 2.15
C GLU A 66 -16.80 -27.70 3.38
N ILE A 67 -16.88 -26.60 4.14
CA ILE A 67 -17.63 -26.57 5.39
C ILE A 67 -19.10 -26.22 5.09
N ILE A 68 -19.98 -27.20 5.24
CA ILE A 68 -21.43 -27.02 5.10
C ILE A 68 -21.92 -26.13 6.24
N SER A 69 -22.59 -25.03 5.88
CA SER A 69 -23.02 -24.00 6.81
C SER A 69 -24.54 -23.91 6.92
N THR A 70 -25.01 -23.47 8.09
CA THR A 70 -26.43 -23.24 8.34
C THR A 70 -26.95 -22.14 7.41
N PRO A 71 -28.12 -22.31 6.75
CA PRO A 71 -28.64 -21.32 5.80
C PRO A 71 -28.78 -19.90 6.33
N SER A 72 -29.00 -19.73 7.64
CA SER A 72 -29.09 -18.43 8.31
C SER A 72 -27.78 -17.63 8.31
N LEU A 73 -26.63 -18.30 8.21
CA LEU A 73 -25.30 -17.68 8.26
C LEU A 73 -24.78 -17.26 6.87
N ILE A 74 -25.45 -17.71 5.80
CA ILE A 74 -25.04 -17.43 4.41
C ILE A 74 -24.83 -15.93 4.15
N PRO A 75 -25.72 -15.00 4.57
CA PRO A 75 -25.51 -13.57 4.31
C PRO A 75 -24.22 -13.02 4.95
N ALA A 76 -23.93 -13.42 6.19
CA ALA A 76 -22.70 -13.02 6.88
C ALA A 76 -21.46 -13.61 6.20
N TYR A 77 -21.54 -14.85 5.73
CA TYR A 77 -20.42 -15.52 5.06
C TYR A 77 -20.12 -14.88 3.70
N LEU A 78 -21.15 -14.45 2.96
CA LEU A 78 -20.98 -13.69 1.73
C LEU A 78 -20.27 -12.35 1.99
N HIS A 79 -20.54 -11.69 3.12
CA HIS A 79 -19.79 -10.49 3.50
C HIS A 79 -18.33 -10.79 3.80
N VAL A 80 -18.04 -11.89 4.51
CA VAL A 80 -16.66 -12.33 4.78
C VAL A 80 -15.92 -12.61 3.46
N LYS A 81 -16.55 -13.34 2.53
CA LYS A 81 -15.99 -13.59 1.19
C LYS A 81 -15.74 -12.29 0.42
N ALA A 82 -16.65 -11.32 0.47
CA ALA A 82 -16.46 -10.02 -0.17
C ALA A 82 -15.26 -9.23 0.40
N VAL A 83 -15.06 -9.27 1.72
CA VAL A 83 -13.88 -8.64 2.36
C VAL A 83 -12.60 -9.35 1.94
N ARG A 84 -12.59 -10.69 1.95
CA ARG A 84 -11.45 -11.50 1.48
C ARG A 84 -11.09 -11.14 0.04
N ASP A 85 -12.08 -11.08 -0.85
CA ASP A 85 -11.88 -10.73 -2.26
C ASP A 85 -11.35 -9.29 -2.41
N GLY A 86 -11.82 -8.37 -1.56
CA GLY A 86 -11.26 -7.02 -1.44
C GLY A 86 -9.79 -7.02 -1.00
N ILE A 87 -9.41 -7.84 -0.02
CA ILE A 87 -8.01 -7.98 0.41
C ILE A 87 -7.15 -8.57 -0.72
N TYR A 88 -7.65 -9.56 -1.48
CA TYR A 88 -6.92 -10.09 -2.64
C TYR A 88 -6.69 -9.01 -3.71
N MET A 89 -7.69 -8.17 -3.99
CA MET A 89 -7.54 -7.02 -4.88
C MET A 89 -6.42 -6.07 -4.44
N LEU A 90 -6.22 -5.89 -3.13
CA LEU A 90 -5.11 -5.12 -2.58
C LEU A 90 -3.77 -5.83 -2.79
N LEU A 91 -3.71 -7.14 -2.55
CA LEU A 91 -2.48 -7.92 -2.72
C LEU A 91 -2.00 -7.93 -4.19
N GLU A 92 -2.91 -7.80 -5.17
CA GLU A 92 -2.55 -7.63 -6.59
C GLU A 92 -1.81 -6.31 -6.89
N THR A 93 -1.96 -5.30 -6.03
CA THR A 93 -1.26 -4.00 -6.15
C THR A 93 0.18 -4.08 -5.65
N ARG A 94 0.56 -5.20 -5.01
CA ARG A 94 1.90 -5.43 -4.47
C ARG A 94 2.96 -5.34 -5.57
N GLY A 95 4.04 -4.61 -5.28
CA GLY A 95 5.17 -4.43 -6.21
C GLY A 95 4.89 -3.48 -7.37
N LYS A 96 3.71 -2.86 -7.42
CA LYS A 96 3.35 -1.82 -8.40
C LYS A 96 3.10 -0.52 -7.65
N ARG A 97 3.38 0.62 -8.30
CA ARG A 97 2.99 1.92 -7.78
C ARG A 97 1.47 2.04 -7.85
N LEU A 98 0.81 2.17 -6.70
CA LEU A 98 -0.65 2.31 -6.64
C LEU A 98 -1.08 3.62 -7.30
N GLN A 99 -2.02 3.54 -8.24
CA GLN A 99 -2.71 4.69 -8.80
C GLN A 99 -4.09 4.78 -8.15
N LEU A 100 -4.22 5.60 -7.10
CA LEU A 100 -5.48 5.79 -6.40
C LEU A 100 -6.43 6.62 -7.28
N SER A 101 -7.16 5.95 -8.18
CA SER A 101 -8.17 6.57 -9.03
C SER A 101 -9.57 6.47 -8.42
N LEU A 102 -10.47 7.34 -8.89
CA LEU A 102 -11.87 7.32 -8.47
C LEU A 102 -12.55 6.01 -8.87
N GLU A 103 -12.18 5.46 -10.03
CA GLU A 103 -12.63 4.15 -10.51
C GLU A 103 -12.12 3.02 -9.61
N TRP A 104 -10.86 3.08 -9.17
CA TRP A 104 -10.29 2.08 -8.27
C TRP A 104 -11.02 2.07 -6.93
N LEU A 105 -11.29 3.25 -6.34
CA LEU A 105 -12.05 3.37 -5.09
C LEU A 105 -13.49 2.84 -5.23
N LYS A 106 -14.15 3.15 -6.35
CA LYS A 106 -15.49 2.63 -6.65
C LYS A 106 -15.49 1.12 -6.87
N LYS A 107 -14.48 0.59 -7.55
CA LYS A 107 -14.30 -0.85 -7.76
C LYS A 107 -14.07 -1.57 -6.43
N LEU A 108 -13.20 -1.01 -5.56
CA LEU A 108 -12.99 -1.54 -4.22
C LEU A 108 -14.30 -1.55 -3.42
N HIS A 109 -15.04 -0.45 -3.41
CA HIS A 109 -16.37 -0.39 -2.78
C HIS A 109 -17.30 -1.47 -3.34
N GLN A 110 -17.38 -1.62 -4.66
CA GLN A 110 -18.23 -2.62 -5.32
C GLN A 110 -17.86 -4.06 -4.96
N THR A 111 -16.56 -4.37 -4.84
CA THR A 111 -16.09 -5.70 -4.43
C THR A 111 -16.54 -6.05 -3.02
N LEU A 112 -16.56 -5.06 -2.12
CA LEU A 112 -16.96 -5.23 -0.73
C LEU A 112 -18.48 -5.31 -0.54
N LEU A 113 -19.27 -4.95 -1.56
CA LEU A 113 -20.72 -5.07 -1.51
C LEU A 113 -21.16 -6.53 -1.66
N PRO A 114 -22.24 -6.92 -0.99
CA PRO A 114 -22.87 -8.22 -1.22
C PRO A 114 -23.30 -8.36 -2.69
N GLN A 115 -23.31 -9.58 -3.23
CA GLN A 115 -23.59 -9.86 -4.65
C GLN A 115 -24.89 -9.21 -5.15
N GLY A 116 -25.95 -9.17 -4.33
CA GLY A 116 -27.24 -8.55 -4.68
C GLY A 116 -27.31 -7.02 -4.57
N LYS A 117 -26.23 -6.35 -4.17
CA LYS A 117 -26.17 -4.88 -4.01
C LYS A 117 -25.08 -4.23 -4.87
N LYS A 118 -24.43 -4.96 -5.79
CA LYS A 118 -23.28 -4.45 -6.56
C LYS A 118 -23.56 -3.23 -7.44
N ASP A 119 -24.82 -2.93 -7.71
CA ASP A 119 -25.24 -1.73 -8.46
C ASP A 119 -25.29 -0.47 -7.59
N GLN A 120 -25.21 -0.60 -6.25
CA GLN A 120 -25.27 0.50 -5.29
C GLN A 120 -23.93 1.21 -5.10
N VAL A 121 -23.26 1.57 -6.19
CA VAL A 121 -21.97 2.32 -6.17
C VAL A 121 -22.19 3.84 -6.02
N GLN A 122 -23.45 4.27 -5.96
CA GLN A 122 -23.82 5.67 -5.85
C GLN A 122 -23.42 6.27 -4.51
N TYR A 123 -23.01 7.54 -4.53
CA TYR A 123 -22.75 8.28 -3.29
C TYR A 123 -24.05 8.52 -2.53
N ARG A 124 -23.93 8.69 -1.21
CA ARG A 124 -25.08 9.03 -0.37
C ARG A 124 -25.70 10.36 -0.80
N LYS A 125 -27.03 10.43 -0.69
CA LYS A 125 -27.82 11.64 -0.99
C LYS A 125 -28.07 12.48 0.26
N ASP A 126 -28.08 11.84 1.42
CA ASP A 126 -28.34 12.47 2.70
C ASP A 126 -27.07 12.53 3.57
N ASN A 127 -27.03 13.49 4.49
CA ASN A 127 -25.96 13.60 5.48
C ASN A 127 -26.33 12.79 6.72
N PRO A 128 -25.62 11.70 7.05
CA PRO A 128 -25.91 10.94 8.26
C PRO A 128 -25.62 11.81 9.48
N ILE A 129 -26.54 11.79 10.45
CA ILE A 129 -26.38 12.55 11.68
C ILE A 129 -25.48 11.76 12.63
N HIS A 130 -24.17 12.00 12.59
CA HIS A 130 -23.22 11.46 13.56
C HIS A 130 -23.36 12.22 14.90
N ARG A 131 -24.37 11.88 15.71
CA ARG A 131 -24.65 12.60 16.98
C ARG A 131 -23.58 12.42 18.05
N MET A 132 -22.85 11.30 18.01
CA MET A 132 -21.92 10.91 19.09
C MET A 132 -20.49 11.46 18.91
N TYR A 133 -20.13 11.85 17.68
CA TYR A 133 -18.81 12.39 17.35
C TYR A 133 -19.00 13.62 16.46
N PHE A 134 -18.52 14.79 16.90
CA PHE A 134 -18.59 16.05 16.18
C PHE A 134 -17.69 16.05 14.92
N HIS A 135 -17.96 15.16 13.97
CA HIS A 135 -17.28 15.10 12.70
C HIS A 135 -18.02 15.95 11.68
N ASP A 136 -17.34 16.97 11.14
CA ASP A 136 -17.84 17.75 10.02
C ASP A 136 -17.68 16.94 8.72
N LEU A 137 -18.72 16.18 8.38
CA LEU A 137 -18.79 15.39 7.15
C LEU A 137 -19.06 16.30 5.95
N ALA A 138 -18.46 15.97 4.81
CA ALA A 138 -18.76 16.68 3.57
C ALA A 138 -20.28 16.64 3.27
N PRO A 139 -20.91 17.73 2.83
CA PRO A 139 -22.31 17.65 2.40
C PRO A 139 -22.43 16.82 1.11
N ALA A 140 -23.56 16.16 0.92
CA ALA A 140 -23.77 15.17 -0.15
C ALA A 140 -23.50 15.69 -1.56
N ASP A 141 -23.88 16.94 -1.82
CA ASP A 141 -23.63 17.68 -3.08
C ASP A 141 -22.13 17.84 -3.40
N LYS A 142 -21.28 17.90 -2.37
CA LYS A 142 -19.83 18.13 -2.51
C LYS A 142 -19.00 16.85 -2.52
N ILE A 143 -19.59 15.67 -2.28
CA ILE A 143 -18.86 14.39 -2.24
C ILE A 143 -18.10 14.16 -3.55
N SER A 144 -18.78 14.29 -4.69
CA SER A 144 -18.20 14.06 -6.02
C SER A 144 -16.99 14.96 -6.28
N TYR A 145 -17.08 16.24 -5.89
CA TYR A 145 -15.98 17.19 -6.01
C TYR A 145 -14.82 16.84 -5.08
N ARG A 146 -15.09 16.56 -3.80
CA ARG A 146 -14.03 16.22 -2.82
C ARG A 146 -13.32 14.91 -3.15
N MET A 147 -14.02 13.90 -3.67
CA MET A 147 -13.39 12.65 -4.13
C MET A 147 -12.43 12.89 -5.30
N ARG A 148 -12.80 13.73 -6.27
CA ARG A 148 -11.87 14.13 -7.35
C ARG A 148 -10.66 14.87 -6.78
N LYS A 149 -10.90 15.84 -5.90
CA LYS A 149 -9.84 16.60 -5.25
C LYS A 149 -8.86 15.69 -4.48
N LEU A 150 -9.36 14.65 -3.80
CA LEU A 150 -8.54 13.65 -3.13
C LEU A 150 -7.66 12.88 -4.13
N THR A 151 -8.22 12.39 -5.23
CA THR A 151 -7.46 11.65 -6.25
C THR A 151 -6.46 12.53 -6.99
N ASP A 152 -6.79 13.81 -7.21
CA ASP A 152 -5.89 14.77 -7.84
C ASP A 152 -4.74 15.15 -6.89
N TRP A 153 -5.05 15.35 -5.61
CA TRP A 153 -4.05 15.55 -4.57
C TRP A 153 -3.09 14.36 -4.47
N PHE A 154 -3.59 13.12 -4.53
CA PHE A 154 -2.75 11.92 -4.50
C PHE A 154 -1.76 11.83 -5.69
N ARG A 155 -2.10 12.46 -6.82
CA ARG A 155 -1.25 12.47 -8.03
C ARG A 155 -0.11 13.50 -7.97
N THR A 156 -0.14 14.44 -7.03
CA THR A 156 0.86 15.52 -6.97
C THR A 156 2.24 14.99 -6.56
N GLU A 157 3.28 15.76 -6.89
CA GLU A 157 4.67 15.35 -6.67
C GLU A 157 5.06 15.35 -5.18
N GLU A 158 4.42 16.18 -4.37
CA GLU A 158 4.61 16.22 -2.92
C GLU A 158 4.20 14.90 -2.27
N CYS A 159 3.08 14.33 -2.72
CA CYS A 159 2.59 13.03 -2.26
C CYS A 159 3.52 11.89 -2.67
N ARG A 160 4.24 12.02 -3.80
CA ARG A 160 5.23 11.01 -4.22
C ARG A 160 6.47 10.99 -3.33
N LYS A 161 6.83 12.14 -2.74
CA LYS A 161 8.00 12.30 -1.86
C LYS A 161 7.67 12.08 -0.38
N ALA A 162 6.39 12.13 -0.03
CA ALA A 162 5.92 11.93 1.33
C ALA A 162 6.19 10.50 1.84
N HIS A 163 6.28 10.35 3.15
CA HIS A 163 6.46 9.03 3.76
C HIS A 163 5.18 8.18 3.58
N PRO A 164 5.26 6.88 3.22
CA PRO A 164 4.08 6.06 2.93
C PRO A 164 3.05 6.01 4.06
N ILE A 165 3.50 6.02 5.32
CA ILE A 165 2.60 6.05 6.49
C ILE A 165 1.81 7.37 6.54
N GLU A 166 2.44 8.50 6.22
CA GLU A 166 1.76 9.80 6.22
C GLU A 166 0.72 9.86 5.12
N LEU A 167 1.09 9.39 3.92
CA LEU A 167 0.19 9.30 2.79
C LEU A 167 -1.02 8.41 3.10
N ALA A 168 -0.78 7.24 3.70
CA ALA A 168 -1.83 6.31 4.07
C ALA A 168 -2.81 6.91 5.11
N VAL A 169 -2.28 7.55 6.15
CA VAL A 169 -3.09 8.22 7.19
C VAL A 169 -3.89 9.37 6.62
N GLU A 170 -3.30 10.18 5.73
CA GLU A 170 -3.98 11.33 5.12
C GLU A 170 -5.11 10.87 4.20
N VAL A 171 -4.88 9.87 3.36
CA VAL A 171 -5.93 9.27 2.50
C VAL A 171 -7.06 8.69 3.35
N HIS A 172 -6.73 7.95 4.41
CA HIS A 172 -7.73 7.41 5.34
C HIS A 172 -8.56 8.55 5.96
N ARG A 173 -7.91 9.58 6.49
CA ARG A 173 -8.56 10.74 7.12
C ARG A 173 -9.50 11.44 6.16
N GLU A 174 -9.07 11.72 4.94
CA GLU A 174 -9.89 12.42 3.96
C GLU A 174 -11.07 11.57 3.47
N LEU A 175 -10.90 10.26 3.29
CA LEU A 175 -12.02 9.37 2.97
C LEU A 175 -13.09 9.34 4.07
N ILE A 176 -12.67 9.29 5.35
CA ILE A 176 -13.61 9.36 6.48
C ILE A 176 -14.30 10.72 6.57
N ARG A 177 -13.60 11.83 6.29
CA ARG A 177 -14.19 13.18 6.24
C ARG A 177 -15.20 13.37 5.11
N ILE A 178 -14.93 12.77 3.95
CA ILE A 178 -15.86 12.80 2.82
C ILE A 178 -17.06 11.89 3.10
N PHE A 179 -16.80 10.70 3.65
CA PHE A 179 -17.76 9.64 3.93
C PHE A 179 -18.71 9.40 2.73
N PRO A 180 -18.18 8.94 1.58
CA PRO A 180 -18.92 8.94 0.32
C PRO A 180 -20.12 7.96 0.27
N TRP A 181 -20.04 6.84 0.98
CA TRP A 181 -21.06 5.79 1.02
C TRP A 181 -21.64 5.63 2.44
N PRO A 182 -22.91 5.22 2.61
CA PRO A 182 -23.55 5.17 3.92
C PRO A 182 -23.03 4.03 4.82
N ASP A 183 -22.78 2.84 4.25
CA ASP A 183 -22.59 1.63 5.05
C ASP A 183 -21.11 1.25 5.23
N ILE A 184 -20.36 1.14 4.13
CA ILE A 184 -19.02 0.52 4.12
C ILE A 184 -17.87 1.50 3.89
N SER A 185 -18.11 2.81 4.06
CA SER A 185 -17.07 3.84 3.88
C SER A 185 -15.87 3.65 4.79
N GLY A 186 -16.08 3.25 6.05
CA GLY A 186 -15.01 3.00 7.01
C GLY A 186 -14.07 1.89 6.55
N ARG A 187 -14.65 0.76 6.14
CA ARG A 187 -13.91 -0.38 5.56
C ARG A 187 -13.15 0.01 4.29
N VAL A 188 -13.77 0.73 3.37
CA VAL A 188 -13.08 1.21 2.15
C VAL A 188 -11.89 2.10 2.50
N ALA A 189 -12.03 2.99 3.47
CA ALA A 189 -10.94 3.86 3.92
C ALA A 189 -9.76 3.06 4.50
N ARG A 190 -10.03 2.06 5.35
CA ARG A 190 -8.99 1.19 5.92
C ARG A 190 -8.29 0.35 4.87
N LEU A 191 -9.03 -0.22 3.92
CA LEU A 191 -8.43 -0.98 2.82
C LEU A 191 -7.64 -0.08 1.87
N ALA A 192 -8.13 1.12 1.54
CA ALA A 192 -7.36 2.08 0.74
C ALA A 192 -6.04 2.48 1.41
N MET A 193 -6.06 2.72 2.72
CA MET A 193 -4.85 2.94 3.53
C MET A 193 -3.87 1.77 3.42
N ASN A 194 -4.36 0.54 3.61
CA ASN A 194 -3.53 -0.66 3.54
C ASN A 194 -2.98 -0.92 2.13
N ALA A 195 -3.73 -0.58 1.09
CA ALA A 195 -3.27 -0.66 -0.30
C ALA A 195 -2.02 0.20 -0.54
N ILE A 196 -2.01 1.43 -0.01
CA ILE A 196 -0.87 2.35 -0.11
C ILE A 196 0.35 1.76 0.60
N LEU A 197 0.17 1.21 1.80
CA LEU A 197 1.25 0.59 2.57
C LEU A 197 1.83 -0.64 1.86
N ILE A 198 0.99 -1.49 1.27
CA ILE A 198 1.42 -2.70 0.55
C ILE A 198 2.20 -2.34 -0.73
N ALA A 199 1.71 -1.33 -1.47
CA ALA A 199 2.34 -0.86 -2.71
C ALA A 199 3.74 -0.27 -2.46
N GLU A 200 3.87 0.62 -1.48
CA GLU A 200 5.12 1.34 -1.21
C GLU A 200 6.15 0.49 -0.45
N ASN A 201 5.73 -0.37 0.49
CA ASN A 201 6.67 -1.17 1.27
C ASN A 201 7.37 -2.26 0.43
N THR A 202 6.67 -2.81 -0.56
CA THR A 202 7.28 -3.84 -1.42
C THR A 202 8.24 -3.24 -2.45
N GLY A 203 8.01 -2.00 -2.90
CA GLY A 203 8.90 -1.31 -3.84
C GLY A 203 10.28 -0.95 -3.24
N ARG A 204 10.37 -0.77 -1.92
CA ARG A 204 11.67 -0.57 -1.23
C ARG A 204 12.40 -1.87 -0.96
N ALA A 205 11.69 -2.93 -0.56
CA ALA A 205 12.29 -4.24 -0.30
C ALA A 205 12.97 -4.86 -1.53
N SER A 206 12.55 -4.51 -2.76
CA SER A 206 13.25 -4.94 -3.99
C SER A 206 14.47 -4.08 -4.35
N CYS A 207 14.62 -2.88 -3.77
CA CYS A 207 15.72 -1.97 -4.06
C CYS A 207 16.83 -1.97 -2.99
N THR A 208 16.58 -2.53 -1.80
CA THR A 208 17.58 -2.62 -0.72
C THR A 208 18.51 -3.82 -0.78
N THR A 209 18.33 -4.76 -1.73
CA THR A 209 19.28 -5.87 -1.95
C THR A 209 20.52 -5.47 -2.76
N THR A 210 20.70 -4.19 -3.10
CA THR A 210 21.92 -3.70 -3.77
C THR A 210 22.60 -2.59 -2.99
N SER A 211 23.02 -2.86 -1.76
CA SER A 211 24.19 -2.18 -1.20
C SER A 211 24.90 -3.02 -0.14
N ALA A 212 26.17 -3.31 -0.43
CA ALA A 212 27.25 -3.66 0.50
C ALA A 212 27.36 -5.12 1.01
N ARG A 213 27.91 -6.00 0.17
CA ARG A 213 29.12 -6.77 0.52
C ARG A 213 30.10 -6.77 -0.66
N PRO A 214 31.37 -6.36 -0.48
CA PRO A 214 32.39 -6.59 -1.48
C PRO A 214 32.98 -7.98 -1.24
N THR A 215 32.73 -8.94 -2.12
CA THR A 215 33.70 -9.98 -2.50
C THR A 215 33.13 -10.90 -3.58
N THR A 216 33.87 -10.94 -4.68
CA THR A 216 34.11 -12.06 -5.61
C THR A 216 32.93 -12.62 -6.41
N THR A 217 32.98 -12.28 -7.71
CA THR A 217 32.60 -13.12 -8.88
C THR A 217 31.18 -13.66 -8.92
N CYS A 218 30.30 -12.98 -9.67
CA CYS A 218 29.18 -13.61 -10.36
C CYS A 218 29.32 -13.35 -11.86
N SER A 219 29.86 -14.37 -12.53
CA SER A 219 29.73 -14.56 -13.97
C SER A 219 28.28 -14.87 -14.32
N GLY A 220 27.83 -14.31 -15.45
CA GLY A 220 26.80 -14.95 -16.27
C GLY A 220 25.36 -14.47 -16.07
N SER A 221 24.96 -13.55 -16.97
CA SER A 221 23.83 -13.75 -17.90
C SER A 221 22.38 -13.60 -17.39
N ILE A 222 21.59 -12.89 -18.22
CA ILE A 222 20.11 -12.87 -18.33
C ILE A 222 19.40 -11.91 -17.34
N ARG A 223 18.62 -10.90 -17.75
CA ARG A 223 18.13 -10.48 -19.07
C ARG A 223 17.74 -9.00 -19.03
N THR A 224 18.11 -8.32 -20.11
CA THR A 224 17.58 -7.06 -20.62
C THR A 224 16.06 -7.12 -20.86
N SER A 225 15.33 -6.09 -20.42
CA SER A 225 14.30 -5.42 -21.24
C SER A 225 13.67 -4.24 -20.50
N CYS A 226 13.39 -3.19 -21.27
CA CYS A 226 12.51 -2.05 -20.97
C CYS A 226 13.01 -0.98 -19.98
N CYS A 227 13.73 0.01 -20.52
CA CYS A 227 13.16 1.36 -20.63
C CYS A 227 14.01 2.20 -21.61
N SER A 228 13.68 2.06 -22.89
CA SER A 228 13.94 3.10 -23.89
C SER A 228 12.99 4.26 -23.58
N TRP A 229 13.50 5.35 -23.00
CA TRP A 229 12.93 6.70 -23.01
C TRP A 229 13.88 7.61 -22.24
N CYS A 230 15.02 7.94 -22.86
CA CYS A 230 15.79 9.13 -22.52
C CYS A 230 16.70 9.48 -23.71
N SER A 231 16.06 9.79 -24.84
CA SER A 231 16.70 10.59 -25.87
C SER A 231 16.29 12.04 -25.62
N THR A 232 17.20 12.96 -25.93
CA THR A 232 16.99 14.43 -26.01
C THR A 232 17.18 15.22 -24.71
N ALA A 233 18.42 15.32 -24.26
CA ALA A 233 18.99 16.58 -23.77
C ALA A 233 20.49 16.40 -23.67
N TRP A 234 21.25 16.89 -24.66
CA TRP A 234 22.59 17.44 -24.49
C TRP A 234 23.02 18.04 -25.83
N THR A 235 22.69 19.31 -26.01
CA THR A 235 23.31 20.17 -27.01
C THR A 235 24.23 21.16 -26.29
N ARG A 236 25.46 21.23 -26.82
CA ARG A 236 26.46 22.31 -26.76
C ARG A 236 27.60 22.23 -25.73
N GLY A 237 28.80 22.21 -26.32
CA GLY A 237 30.04 22.80 -25.80
C GLY A 237 30.90 21.81 -25.02
N SER A 238 32.17 21.56 -25.32
CA SER A 238 33.13 22.29 -26.12
C SER A 238 34.36 21.41 -26.38
N ALA A 239 34.97 21.59 -27.54
CA ALA A 239 36.22 20.98 -27.98
C ALA A 239 37.41 21.22 -27.03
N ARG A 240 38.36 20.27 -26.96
CA ARG A 240 39.76 20.42 -27.46
C ARG A 240 40.66 19.24 -27.07
N ARG A 241 41.29 18.69 -28.13
CA ARG A 241 42.69 18.23 -28.30
C ARG A 241 43.32 17.21 -27.34
N ALA A 242 43.54 16.03 -27.93
CA ALA A 242 44.78 15.27 -28.03
C ALA A 242 46.08 15.88 -27.47
N GLY A 243 46.89 15.02 -26.84
CA GLY A 243 48.35 15.17 -26.87
C GLY A 243 49.12 14.56 -25.70
N SER A 244 49.87 13.51 -26.03
CA SER A 244 51.24 13.23 -25.54
C SER A 244 51.44 12.56 -24.17
N THR A 245 51.72 11.27 -24.29
CA THR A 245 52.64 10.44 -23.50
C THR A 245 53.86 11.21 -22.96
N ARG A 246 54.20 11.04 -21.68
CA ARG A 246 55.59 10.83 -21.23
C ARG A 246 55.65 10.22 -19.84
N ALA A 247 56.49 9.21 -19.73
CA ALA A 247 56.76 8.43 -18.55
C ALA A 247 57.83 9.08 -17.65
N LEU A 248 57.91 8.51 -16.44
CA LEU A 248 59.10 8.29 -15.61
C LEU A 248 59.55 9.38 -14.61
N LEU A 249 59.59 8.93 -13.34
CA LEU A 249 60.63 9.07 -12.31
C LEU A 249 60.23 9.74 -10.98
N ILE A 250 60.32 8.90 -9.95
CA ILE A 250 60.37 9.17 -8.50
C ILE A 250 61.79 9.73 -8.17
N PRO A 251 61.95 10.67 -7.21
CA PRO A 251 62.48 10.25 -5.89
C PRO A 251 61.98 11.04 -4.65
N ARG A 252 61.79 10.27 -3.57
CA ARG A 252 62.14 10.48 -2.14
C ARG A 252 62.16 11.89 -1.52
N GLY A 253 61.54 11.99 -0.34
CA GLY A 253 61.91 12.88 0.78
C GLY A 253 60.72 13.07 1.74
N ARG A 254 60.60 12.29 2.82
CA ARG A 254 61.08 12.51 4.20
C ARG A 254 60.31 13.58 5.01
N ASP A 255 59.76 13.08 6.12
CA ASP A 255 59.69 13.64 7.47
C ASP A 255 58.66 14.72 7.89
N MET A 256 57.97 14.33 8.98
CA MET A 256 57.55 15.10 10.17
C MET A 256 56.49 16.20 10.01
N GLN A 257 55.26 15.93 10.48
CA GLN A 257 54.82 16.06 11.87
C GLN A 257 53.48 15.31 12.07
#